data_AF-G9KHN8-F1
#
_entry.id   AF-G9KHN8-F1
#
_cell.length_a   1.000
_cell.length_b   1.000
_cell.length_c   1.000
_cell.angle_alpha   90.00
_cell.angle_beta   90.00
_cell.angle_gamma   90.00
#
_symmetry.space_group_name_H-M   'P 1'
#
loop_
_entity.id
_entity.type
_entity.pdbx_description
1 polymer ?
#
loop_
_entity_poly.entity_id
_entity_poly.type
_entity_poly.pdbx_seq_one_letter_code
_entity_poly.pdbx_strand_id
1 'polypeptide(L)' 'TDGIWCVLPNSFPENFVIKTTSVKKPKLTISYPGAMLNIMVKEGFTNDQYQELTEPSSLSYVTRSENSIFFEVDG' A
#
# COMPACT_ATOMS: atom_id res chain seq x y z
N THR A 1 17.76 -3.06 -5.14
CA THR A 1 17.88 -3.31 -3.69
C THR A 1 16.79 -2.53 -3.02
N ASP A 2 15.90 -3.22 -2.32
CA ASP A 2 14.57 -2.75 -1.89
C ASP A 2 14.21 -3.18 -0.46
N GLY A 3 15.10 -3.92 0.22
CA GLY A 3 14.94 -4.34 1.60
C GLY A 3 15.79 -3.55 2.60
N ILE A 4 15.28 -3.43 3.83
CA ILE A 4 16.00 -2.87 4.98
C ILE A 4 15.90 -3.87 6.13
N TRP A 5 17.03 -4.24 6.72
CA TRP A 5 17.07 -5.00 7.96
C TRP A 5 17.16 -4.02 9.14
N CYS A 6 16.24 -4.13 10.10
CA CYS A 6 16.22 -3.27 11.28
C CYS A 6 15.81 -4.03 12.54
N VAL A 7 16.12 -3.45 13.69
CA VAL A 7 15.68 -3.92 15.01
C VAL A 7 14.79 -2.84 15.60
N LEU A 8 13.58 -3.21 16.02
CA LEU A 8 12.64 -2.33 16.69
C LEU A 8 12.52 -2.70 18.17
N PRO A 9 12.20 -1.74 19.07
CA PRO A 9 11.92 -2.04 20.46
C PRO A 9 10.78 -3.04 20.60
N ASN A 10 10.84 -3.93 21.60
CA ASN A 10 9.77 -4.90 21.85
C ASN A 10 8.41 -4.26 22.22
N SER A 11 8.42 -3.01 22.69
CA SER A 11 7.20 -2.25 22.95
C SER A 11 6.63 -1.54 21.72
N PHE A 12 7.31 -1.62 20.57
CA PHE A 12 6.83 -1.00 19.34
C PHE A 12 5.62 -1.78 18.80
N PRO A 13 4.56 -1.10 18.31
CA PRO A 13 3.38 -1.78 17.80
C PRO A 13 3.73 -2.64 16.57
N GLU A 14 3.38 -3.92 16.62
CA GLU A 14 3.69 -4.87 15.57
C GLU A 14 2.43 -5.20 14.74
N ASN A 15 1.61 -6.15 15.18
CA ASN A 15 0.46 -6.62 14.42
C ASN A 15 -0.88 -6.34 15.13
N PHE A 16 -1.85 -5.83 14.38
CA PHE A 16 -3.24 -5.64 14.84
C PHE A 16 -4.18 -6.56 14.07
N VAL A 17 -5.15 -7.17 14.76
CA VAL A 17 -6.20 -7.98 14.13
C VAL A 17 -7.53 -7.24 14.16
N ILE A 18 -7.98 -6.79 12.99
CA ILE A 18 -9.28 -6.16 12.81
C ILE A 18 -10.31 -7.25 12.47
N LYS A 19 -11.41 -7.27 13.20
CA LYS A 19 -12.57 -8.11 12.86
C LYS A 19 -13.43 -7.39 11.84
N THR A 20 -13.68 -8.03 10.70
CA THR A 20 -14.53 -7.45 9.65
C THR A 20 -15.91 -8.09 9.68
N THR A 21 -16.89 -7.41 9.08
CA THR A 21 -18.25 -7.95 8.86
C THR A 21 -18.32 -8.91 7.67
N SER A 22 -17.24 -9.04 6.89
CA SER A 22 -17.19 -9.90 5.72
C SER A 22 -17.02 -11.36 6.13
N VAL A 23 -17.98 -12.20 5.74
CA VAL A 23 -17.95 -13.65 6.02
C VAL A 23 -16.73 -14.33 5.40
N LYS A 24 -16.24 -13.84 4.25
CA LYS A 24 -15.09 -14.41 3.54
C LYS A 24 -13.74 -14.09 4.20
N LYS A 25 -13.63 -12.96 4.90
CA LYS A 25 -12.39 -12.54 5.57
C LYS A 25 -12.71 -11.91 6.93
N PRO A 26 -13.16 -12.72 7.91
CA PRO A 26 -13.66 -12.21 9.19
C PRO A 26 -12.56 -11.59 10.06
N LYS A 27 -11.28 -11.89 9.78
CA LYS A 27 -10.11 -11.33 10.44
C LYS A 27 -9.15 -10.78 9.39
N LEU A 28 -8.68 -9.56 9.63
CA LEU A 28 -7.65 -8.91 8.85
C LEU A 28 -6.47 -8.57 9.78
N THR A 29 -5.32 -9.17 9.52
CA THR A 29 -4.07 -8.82 10.20
C THR A 29 -3.43 -7.64 9.47
N ILE A 30 -3.00 -6.64 10.23
CA ILE A 30 -2.31 -5.45 9.74
C ILE A 30 -0.99 -5.34 10.48
N SER A 31 0.12 -5.35 9.74
CA SER A 31 1.43 -4.95 10.25
C SER A 31 1.50 -3.44 10.33
N TYR A 32 1.66 -2.89 11.53
CA TYR A 32 1.74 -1.45 11.75
C TYR A 32 2.99 -0.82 11.12
N PRO A 33 4.21 -1.38 11.25
CA PRO A 33 5.38 -0.87 10.52
C PRO A 33 5.16 -0.87 9.01
N GLY A 34 4.61 -1.95 8.44
CA GLY A 34 4.33 -2.05 7.02
C GLY A 34 3.29 -1.03 6.55
N ALA A 35 2.19 -0.87 7.28
CA ALA A 35 1.15 0.11 6.98
C ALA A 35 1.70 1.56 7.04
N MET A 36 2.51 1.86 8.07
CA MET A 36 3.14 3.16 8.25
C MET A 36 4.05 3.51 7.05
N LEU A 37 4.91 2.58 6.63
CA LEU A 37 5.79 2.78 5.47
C LEU A 37 5.00 2.93 4.17
N ASN A 38 3.94 2.14 3.99
CA ASN A 38 3.08 2.20 2.80
C ASN A 38 2.33 3.53 2.68
N ILE A 39 1.92 4.14 3.80
CA ILE A 39 1.35 5.49 3.80
C ILE A 39 2.40 6.51 3.33
N MET A 40 3.61 6.47 3.90
CA MET A 40 4.68 7.39 3.50
C MET A 40 5.03 7.26 2.01
N VAL A 41 5.08 6.03 1.49
CA VAL A 41 5.35 5.80 0.06
C VAL A 41 4.23 6.33 -0.81
N LYS A 42 2.98 6.09 -0.42
CA LYS A 42 1.83 6.63 -1.13
C LYS A 42 1.86 8.16 -1.16
N GLU A 43 2.12 8.81 -0.03
CA GLU A 43 2.13 10.28 0.02
C GLU A 43 3.33 10.90 -0.70
N GLY A 44 4.50 10.27 -0.62
CA GLY A 44 5.74 10.82 -1.20
C GLY A 44 5.97 10.48 -2.67
N PHE A 45 5.39 9.38 -3.19
CA PHE A 45 5.80 8.80 -4.47
C PHE A 45 4.64 8.39 -5.38
N THR A 46 3.40 8.84 -5.11
CA THR A 46 2.29 8.62 -6.04
C THR A 46 2.48 9.41 -7.33
N ASN A 47 2.28 8.75 -8.47
CA ASN A 47 2.25 9.42 -9.76
C ASN A 47 0.83 9.93 -10.04
N ASP A 48 0.59 11.21 -9.78
CA ASP A 48 -0.69 11.87 -10.04
C ASP A 48 -0.95 12.21 -11.52
N GLN A 49 0.02 11.92 -12.40
CA GLN A 49 -0.02 12.25 -13.82
C GLN A 49 -0.12 11.00 -14.71
N TYR A 50 -0.49 9.85 -14.15
CA TYR A 50 -0.58 8.61 -14.92
C TYR A 50 -1.70 8.71 -15.95
N GLN A 51 -1.34 8.63 -17.24
CA GLN A 51 -2.30 8.69 -18.34
C GLN A 51 -2.66 7.30 -18.84
N GLU A 52 -3.95 7.04 -19.01
CA GLU A 52 -4.48 5.78 -19.50
C GLU A 52 -5.38 6.03 -20.72
N LEU A 53 -5.14 5.29 -21.80
CA LEU A 53 -5.93 5.39 -23.03
C LEU A 53 -7.29 4.72 -22.79
N THR A 54 -8.35 5.51 -22.77
CA THR A 54 -9.71 4.99 -22.56
C THR A 54 -10.43 4.76 -23.87
N GLU A 55 -10.13 5.53 -24.91
CA GLU A 55 -10.76 5.39 -26.23
C GLU A 55 -9.73 5.42 -27.37
N PRO A 56 -9.36 4.25 -27.92
CA PRO A 56 -8.35 4.16 -28.98
C PRO A 56 -8.73 4.85 -30.30
N SER A 57 -10.03 4.95 -30.59
CA SER A 57 -10.52 5.53 -31.85
C SER A 57 -10.42 7.06 -31.88
N SER A 58 -10.65 7.71 -30.74
CA SER A 58 -10.54 9.17 -30.59
C SER A 58 -9.23 9.62 -29.95
N LEU A 59 -8.36 8.67 -29.57
CA LEU A 59 -7.13 8.90 -28.82
C LEU A 59 -7.38 9.68 -27.51
N SER A 60 -8.47 9.36 -26.82
CA SER A 60 -8.81 10.01 -25.55
C SER A 60 -8.12 9.33 -24.38
N TYR A 61 -7.51 10.13 -23.50
CA TYR A 61 -6.81 9.69 -22.30
C TYR A 61 -7.46 10.26 -21.05
N VAL A 62 -7.46 9.46 -19.98
CA VAL A 62 -7.78 9.92 -18.61
C VAL A 62 -6.49 10.02 -17.80
N THR A 63 -6.38 11.05 -16.97
CA THR A 63 -5.31 11.14 -15.96
C THR A 63 -5.82 10.61 -14.63
N ARG A 64 -5.04 9.77 -13.95
CA ARG A 64 -5.35 9.25 -12.62
C ARG A 64 -4.10 9.18 -11.75
N SER A 65 -4.29 9.20 -10.44
CA SER A 65 -3.23 8.89 -9.49
C SER A 65 -2.96 7.39 -9.49
N GLU A 66 -1.70 7.00 -9.67
CA GLU A 66 -1.27 5.61 -9.64
C GLU A 66 -0.07 5.41 -8.73
N ASN A 67 -0.16 4.41 -7.85
CA ASN A 67 0.95 3.94 -7.03
C ASN A 67 0.72 2.48 -6.64
N SER A 68 1.61 1.61 -7.09
CA SER A 68 1.60 0.17 -6.80
C SER A 68 2.79 -0.28 -5.94
N ILE A 69 3.47 0.67 -5.30
CA ILE A 69 4.64 0.41 -4.44
C ILE A 69 4.16 0.08 -3.03
N PHE A 70 4.42 -1.15 -2.58
CA PHE A 70 4.08 -1.61 -1.24
C PHE A 70 5.27 -2.34 -0.62
N PHE A 71 5.62 -1.97 0.60
CA PHE A 71 6.44 -2.75 1.49
C PHE A 71 5.67 -3.97 2.01
N GLU A 72 6.37 -5.09 2.04
CA GLU A 72 6.03 -6.27 2.82
C GLU A 72 6.97 -6.38 4.02
N VAL A 73 6.50 -7.04 5.07
CA VAL A 73 7.28 -7.27 6.30
C VAL A 73 7.41 -8.76 6.48
N ASP A 74 8.65 -9.25 6.45
CA ASP A 74 8.97 -10.64 6.76
C ASP A 74 9.22 -10.77 8.27
N GLY A 75 8.30 -11.44 8.97
CA GLY A 75 8.33 -11.64 10.44
C GLY A 75 7.05 -12.24 10.98
#